data_AF-A0A3N0E2K0-F1
#
_entry.id   AF-A0A3N0E2K0-F1
#
_cell.length_a   1.000
_cell.length_b   1.000
_cell.length_c   1.000
_cell.angle_alpha   90.00
_cell.angle_beta   90.00
_cell.angle_gamma   90.00
#
_symmetry.space_group_name_H-M   'P 1'
#
loop_
_entity.id
_entity.type
_entity.pdbx_description
1 polymer ?
#
loop_
_entity_poly.entity_id
_entity_poly.type
_entity_poly.pdbx_seq_one_letter_code
_entity_poly.pdbx_strand_id
1 'polypeptide(L)'
;MKTITPFLNVLYMAIILLGVASCKTDDVEEGSSEIPTEPVLIPDAAFGEYMVYNGTPGVYEQIEDNTVKYYLNPIEVASVSELLLSKTGSNIETLEQAGLVTADVKIADVSGLEYFIGLQHLVLTSNDVQELDVSKLIALEQLEINFNLIGQLDLSGNPDLTMLRYRASGNAGDEQLLSELDLSSNIQLRHLFLPDHNFETIDLSSNLQIDEMLDMSSNPGPDGDPETGDIVVPAAIYNQLEEGTRLGVVSDAQVEPTVILSAEPSAFSENEGTATLTATLNTAVSQDVTISLSFAGTATRDTDYTVENTTLVIPAGEVSISTEITAVQDTDEEGNETIEIATSDIQNAIPDNERSLVLTIEDDDQSVPLVLNEILYDPSNNDLDGDANGDGQYAQNEDEFIELYNNSSEPLDASGFRVYDTDALKSDTPRHIVPEGTVIPAHGVLLIFGGGTPVGDFGGTLVQTSSTGDLNFNNAADMLTIQDASGKVIINFDIEPLSGNPNESYTRNPDINGDFARHSSVNDLLFSPGTKVDGTPFN
;
A
#
# COMPACT_ATOMS: atom_id res chain seq x y z
N MET A 1 -10.17 -18.51 -1.75
CA MET A 1 -10.13 -18.13 -3.18
C MET A 1 -11.22 -17.11 -3.46
N LYS A 2 -10.93 -15.84 -3.17
CA LYS A 2 -11.64 -14.68 -3.71
C LYS A 2 -10.55 -13.84 -4.38
N THR A 3 -10.65 -13.68 -5.69
CA THR A 3 -9.71 -12.93 -6.51
C THR A 3 -10.00 -11.44 -6.36
N ILE A 4 -8.99 -10.71 -5.91
CA ILE A 4 -8.93 -9.25 -5.88
C ILE A 4 -8.46 -8.77 -7.26
N THR A 5 -9.13 -7.78 -7.83
CA THR A 5 -8.75 -7.08 -9.06
C THR A 5 -8.19 -5.71 -8.67
N PRO A 6 -7.03 -5.27 -9.19
CA PRO A 6 -6.53 -3.93 -8.89
C PRO A 6 -7.08 -2.89 -9.88
N PHE A 7 -7.44 -1.73 -9.35
CA PHE A 7 -7.70 -0.50 -10.10
C PHE A 7 -6.38 0.04 -10.68
N LEU A 8 -6.36 0.28 -11.99
CA LEU A 8 -5.28 0.99 -12.68
C LEU A 8 -5.92 2.20 -13.37
N ASN A 9 -5.79 3.39 -12.76
CA ASN A 9 -6.19 4.65 -13.37
C ASN A 9 -5.14 5.07 -14.41
N VAL A 10 -5.50 4.97 -15.69
CA VAL A 10 -4.73 5.55 -16.79
C VAL A 10 -5.53 6.72 -17.37
N LEU A 11 -4.99 7.91 -17.14
CA LEU A 11 -5.32 9.19 -17.76
C LEU A 11 -5.33 9.07 -19.29
N TYR A 12 -6.51 9.14 -19.92
CA TYR A 12 -6.65 9.23 -21.38
C TYR A 12 -6.74 10.70 -21.80
N MET A 13 -5.59 11.30 -22.11
CA MET A 13 -5.51 12.53 -22.89
C MET A 13 -5.38 12.14 -24.37
N ALA A 14 -6.46 12.27 -25.13
CA ALA A 14 -6.45 12.02 -26.57
C ALA A 14 -5.91 13.25 -27.32
N ILE A 15 -4.62 13.23 -27.65
CA ILE A 15 -4.05 13.97 -28.78
C ILE A 15 -3.75 12.94 -29.87
N ILE A 16 -4.25 13.15 -31.09
CA ILE A 16 -3.57 12.92 -32.38
C ILE A 16 -4.57 13.23 -33.51
N LEU A 17 -4.24 14.21 -34.36
CA LEU A 17 -4.13 13.94 -35.79
C LEU A 17 -3.20 14.96 -36.48
N LEU A 18 -1.96 14.52 -36.74
CA LEU A 18 -1.07 15.13 -37.73
C LEU A 18 -1.54 14.73 -39.13
N GLY A 19 -1.97 15.72 -39.92
CA GLY A 19 -2.13 15.61 -41.36
C GLY A 19 -1.23 16.63 -42.06
N VAL A 20 -0.23 16.16 -42.81
CA VAL A 20 0.46 16.98 -43.83
C VAL A 20 0.30 16.32 -45.19
N ALA A 21 -0.45 16.97 -46.09
CA ALA A 21 -0.03 17.24 -47.47
C ALA A 21 -1.08 18.08 -48.25
N SER A 22 -0.67 19.30 -48.59
CA SER A 22 -0.81 19.96 -49.90
C SER A 22 -2.12 20.68 -50.30
N CYS A 23 -2.05 22.01 -50.20
CA CYS A 23 -2.57 23.04 -51.11
C CYS A 23 -4.04 22.99 -51.58
N LYS A 24 -4.87 23.85 -51.00
CA LYS A 24 -5.28 25.13 -51.59
C LYS A 24 -5.90 26.00 -50.50
N THR A 25 -5.55 27.28 -50.53
CA THR A 25 -6.22 28.35 -49.77
C THR A 25 -7.71 28.33 -50.08
N ASP A 26 -8.56 28.48 -49.07
CA ASP A 26 -9.71 29.39 -49.06
C ASP A 26 -10.39 29.29 -47.68
N ASP A 27 -10.42 30.43 -46.99
CA ASP A 27 -11.32 30.87 -45.91
C ASP A 27 -11.55 29.95 -44.70
N VAL A 28 -10.78 30.19 -43.64
CA VAL A 28 -11.20 29.90 -42.26
C VAL A 28 -12.20 30.99 -41.87
N GLU A 29 -13.49 30.71 -42.01
CA GLU A 29 -14.49 31.35 -41.16
C GLU A 29 -14.22 30.86 -39.73
N GLU A 30 -13.66 31.75 -38.91
CA GLU A 30 -13.88 31.70 -37.47
C GLU A 30 -15.39 31.72 -37.27
N GLY A 31 -15.98 30.56 -36.99
CA GLY A 31 -17.39 30.43 -36.67
C GLY A 31 -17.69 31.22 -35.41
N SER A 32 -18.10 32.47 -35.56
CA SER A 32 -18.85 33.16 -34.53
C SER A 32 -20.05 32.28 -34.18
N SER A 33 -20.30 32.11 -32.88
CA SER A 33 -21.54 31.55 -32.34
C SER A 33 -22.71 32.44 -32.73
N GLU A 34 -23.09 32.47 -34.00
CA GLU A 34 -24.28 33.17 -34.46
C GLU A 34 -25.50 32.43 -33.93
N ILE A 35 -26.29 33.12 -33.12
CA ILE A 35 -27.61 32.66 -32.70
C ILE A 35 -28.41 32.38 -33.98
N PRO A 36 -28.99 31.17 -34.15
CA PRO A 36 -29.72 30.84 -35.36
C PRO A 36 -30.85 31.85 -35.61
N THR A 37 -30.99 32.27 -36.86
CA THR A 37 -32.06 33.21 -37.26
C THR A 37 -33.37 32.50 -37.56
N GLU A 38 -33.31 31.19 -37.78
CA GLU A 38 -34.48 30.36 -38.09
C GLU A 38 -35.13 29.83 -36.81
N PRO A 39 -36.47 29.65 -36.79
CA PRO A 39 -37.15 29.04 -35.67
C PRO A 39 -36.67 27.61 -35.39
N VAL A 40 -36.51 27.29 -34.11
CA VAL A 40 -36.08 25.97 -33.63
C VAL A 40 -37.30 25.22 -33.11
N LEU A 41 -37.45 23.97 -33.54
CA LEU A 41 -38.51 23.08 -33.04
C LEU A 41 -38.23 22.72 -31.58
N ILE A 42 -39.25 22.82 -30.73
CA ILE A 42 -39.22 22.32 -29.35
C ILE A 42 -39.75 20.87 -29.38
N PRO A 43 -38.90 19.86 -29.09
CA PRO A 43 -39.30 18.45 -29.20
C PRO A 43 -40.36 18.03 -28.18
N ASP A 44 -40.25 18.54 -26.95
CA ASP A 44 -41.18 18.24 -25.86
C ASP A 44 -42.42 19.15 -25.92
N ALA A 45 -43.57 18.56 -26.19
CA ALA A 45 -44.83 19.28 -26.29
C ALA A 45 -45.27 19.92 -24.97
N ALA A 46 -44.93 19.31 -23.83
CA ALA A 46 -45.26 19.87 -22.51
C ALA A 46 -44.41 21.09 -22.19
N PHE A 47 -43.14 21.08 -22.60
CA PHE A 47 -42.25 22.23 -22.49
C PHE A 47 -42.74 23.39 -23.36
N GLY A 48 -43.02 23.12 -24.65
CA GLY A 48 -43.51 24.10 -25.59
C GLY A 48 -44.87 24.70 -25.22
N GLU A 49 -45.86 23.87 -24.89
CA GLU A 49 -47.22 24.34 -24.53
C GLU A 49 -47.20 25.20 -23.27
N TYR A 50 -46.39 24.83 -22.27
CA TYR A 50 -46.31 25.59 -21.02
C TYR A 50 -45.65 26.97 -21.26
N MET A 51 -44.61 27.05 -22.09
CA MET A 51 -44.02 28.34 -22.46
C MET A 51 -45.00 29.23 -23.24
N VAL A 52 -45.79 28.66 -24.16
CA VAL A 52 -46.85 29.41 -24.85
C VAL A 52 -47.91 29.91 -23.87
N TYR A 53 -48.34 29.08 -22.92
CA TYR A 53 -49.30 29.46 -21.88
C TYR A 53 -48.79 30.60 -20.99
N ASN A 54 -47.51 30.56 -20.62
CA ASN A 54 -46.86 31.64 -19.85
C ASN A 54 -46.63 32.92 -20.68
N GLY A 55 -46.86 32.88 -22.00
CA GLY A 55 -46.60 34.00 -22.89
C GLY A 55 -45.12 34.30 -23.07
N THR A 56 -44.26 33.27 -23.02
CA THR A 56 -42.81 33.39 -23.19
C THR A 56 -42.49 34.06 -24.55
N PRO A 57 -41.81 35.22 -24.58
CA PRO A 57 -41.42 35.89 -25.82
C PRO A 57 -40.67 34.96 -26.77
N GLY A 58 -40.99 35.01 -28.07
CA GLY A 58 -40.35 34.18 -29.09
C GLY A 58 -40.85 32.74 -29.19
N VAL A 59 -41.72 32.26 -28.29
CA VAL A 59 -42.25 30.89 -28.34
C VAL A 59 -43.69 30.89 -28.87
N TYR A 60 -44.00 30.00 -29.81
CA TYR A 60 -45.32 29.92 -30.43
C TYR A 60 -45.67 28.51 -30.90
N GLU A 61 -46.97 28.27 -31.09
CA GLU A 61 -47.51 27.03 -31.66
C GLU A 61 -47.79 27.16 -33.17
N GLN A 62 -47.67 26.05 -33.89
CA GLN A 62 -48.04 25.94 -35.29
C GLN A 62 -48.70 24.59 -35.56
N ILE A 63 -49.76 24.57 -36.35
CA ILE A 63 -50.43 23.35 -36.76
C ILE A 63 -49.79 22.84 -38.06
N GLU A 64 -49.20 21.64 -37.99
CA GLU A 64 -48.61 20.93 -39.12
C GLU A 64 -49.17 19.51 -39.17
N ASP A 65 -49.69 19.09 -40.33
CA ASP A 65 -50.25 17.75 -40.53
C ASP A 65 -51.27 17.35 -39.44
N ASN A 66 -52.16 18.28 -39.06
CA ASN A 66 -53.15 18.14 -37.98
C ASN A 66 -52.56 17.90 -36.58
N THR A 67 -51.28 18.19 -36.37
CA THR A 67 -50.60 18.10 -35.07
C THR A 67 -50.11 19.49 -34.66
N VAL A 68 -50.28 19.84 -33.39
CA VAL A 68 -49.69 21.08 -32.83
C VAL A 68 -48.21 20.83 -32.58
N LYS A 69 -47.35 21.70 -33.11
CA LYS A 69 -45.92 21.75 -32.84
C LYS A 69 -45.56 23.09 -32.23
N TYR A 70 -44.51 23.12 -31.43
CA TYR A 70 -44.04 24.32 -30.76
C TYR A 70 -42.66 24.70 -31.30
N TYR A 71 -42.46 25.99 -31.52
CA TYR A 71 -41.20 26.55 -32.00
C TYR A 71 -40.78 27.70 -31.11
N LEU A 72 -39.47 27.94 -31.04
CA LEU A 72 -38.90 29.15 -30.47
C LEU A 72 -38.12 29.93 -31.53
N ASN A 73 -38.11 31.26 -31.40
CA ASN A 73 -37.22 32.16 -32.12
C ASN A 73 -36.00 32.45 -31.24
N PRO A 74 -34.80 31.92 -31.57
CA PRO A 74 -33.60 32.06 -30.74
C PRO A 74 -33.21 33.51 -30.40
N ILE A 75 -33.51 34.46 -31.30
CA ILE A 75 -33.18 35.88 -31.09
C ILE A 75 -34.12 36.51 -30.04
N GLU A 76 -35.40 36.13 -30.04
CA GLU A 76 -36.37 36.69 -29.11
C GLU A 76 -36.21 36.07 -27.71
N VAL A 77 -36.03 34.75 -27.62
CA VAL A 77 -35.86 34.06 -26.33
C VAL A 77 -34.55 34.45 -25.64
N ALA A 78 -33.53 34.89 -26.38
CA ALA A 78 -32.27 35.38 -25.81
C ALA A 78 -32.44 36.56 -24.84
N SER A 79 -33.57 37.28 -24.90
CA SER A 79 -33.89 38.41 -24.02
C SER A 79 -34.76 38.06 -22.80
N VAL A 80 -35.18 36.80 -22.69
CA VAL A 80 -36.03 36.32 -21.58
C VAL A 80 -35.17 36.17 -20.33
N SER A 81 -35.54 36.88 -19.26
CA SER A 81 -34.81 36.84 -17.99
C SER A 81 -35.36 35.84 -16.97
N GLU A 82 -36.59 35.36 -17.15
CA GLU A 82 -37.24 34.43 -16.22
C GLU A 82 -38.06 33.38 -16.96
N LEU A 83 -37.97 32.13 -16.51
CA LEU A 83 -38.72 31.00 -17.03
C LEU A 83 -39.27 30.15 -15.88
N LEU A 84 -40.60 30.06 -15.79
CA LEU A 84 -41.31 29.42 -14.67
C LEU A 84 -42.10 28.19 -15.12
N LEU A 85 -41.52 27.00 -14.93
CA LEU A 85 -42.01 25.74 -15.48
C LEU A 85 -42.22 24.70 -14.37
N SER A 86 -43.14 25.00 -13.46
CA SER A 86 -43.43 24.15 -12.30
C SER A 86 -44.67 23.27 -12.53
N LYS A 87 -44.49 21.95 -12.47
CA LYS A 87 -45.54 20.94 -12.64
C LYS A 87 -45.96 20.29 -11.32
N THR A 88 -45.97 21.05 -10.23
CA THR A 88 -46.52 20.60 -8.93
C THR A 88 -48.02 20.30 -9.05
N GLY A 89 -48.60 19.53 -8.13
CA GLY A 89 -50.02 19.16 -8.18
C GLY A 89 -50.96 20.37 -8.29
N SER A 90 -50.71 21.45 -7.53
CA SER A 90 -51.50 22.69 -7.62
C SER A 90 -51.36 23.41 -8.95
N ASN A 91 -50.17 23.37 -9.56
CA ASN A 91 -49.94 23.98 -10.86
C ASN A 91 -50.58 23.17 -11.98
N ILE A 92 -50.50 21.82 -11.93
CA ILE A 92 -51.18 20.94 -12.89
C ILE A 92 -52.68 21.25 -12.89
N GLU A 93 -53.34 21.33 -11.74
CA GLU A 93 -54.76 21.69 -11.66
C GLU A 93 -55.07 23.05 -12.32
N THR A 94 -54.15 24.02 -12.21
CA THR A 94 -54.29 25.33 -12.85
C THR A 94 -54.14 25.25 -14.37
N LEU A 95 -53.18 24.47 -14.87
CA LEU A 95 -52.94 24.25 -16.29
C LEU A 95 -54.09 23.46 -16.94
N GLU A 96 -54.64 22.46 -16.25
CA GLU A 96 -55.82 21.71 -16.69
C GLU A 96 -57.05 22.63 -16.79
N GLN A 97 -57.24 23.52 -15.81
CA GLN A 97 -58.32 24.51 -15.85
C GLN A 97 -58.14 25.54 -16.98
N ALA A 98 -56.90 25.83 -17.36
CA ALA A 98 -56.57 26.65 -18.53
C ALA A 98 -56.75 25.89 -19.86
N GLY A 99 -56.98 24.57 -19.82
CA GLY A 99 -57.27 23.74 -20.98
C GLY A 99 -56.04 23.23 -21.72
N LEU A 100 -54.87 23.22 -21.09
CA LEU A 100 -53.65 22.67 -21.70
C LEU A 100 -53.78 21.17 -21.87
N VAL A 101 -53.39 20.65 -23.03
CA VAL A 101 -53.47 19.23 -23.36
C VAL A 101 -52.42 18.42 -22.60
N THR A 102 -51.26 19.01 -22.37
CA THR A 102 -50.12 18.38 -21.68
C THR A 102 -50.05 18.76 -20.20
N ALA A 103 -51.14 19.27 -19.62
CA ALA A 103 -51.14 19.83 -18.26
C ALA A 103 -50.53 18.87 -17.21
N ASP A 104 -50.90 17.60 -17.22
CA ASP A 104 -50.41 16.53 -16.34
C ASP A 104 -49.15 15.80 -16.85
N VAL A 105 -48.73 16.09 -18.08
CA VAL A 105 -47.50 15.56 -18.66
C VAL A 105 -46.30 16.34 -18.11
N LYS A 106 -45.35 15.62 -17.51
CA LYS A 106 -44.09 16.16 -17.00
C LYS A 106 -43.15 16.50 -18.16
N ILE A 107 -42.42 17.60 -18.02
CA ILE A 107 -41.37 17.97 -18.99
C ILE A 107 -40.21 17.00 -18.80
N ALA A 108 -39.69 16.42 -19.88
CA ALA A 108 -38.54 15.51 -19.83
C ALA A 108 -37.37 16.01 -20.70
N ASP A 109 -37.66 16.72 -21.79
CA ASP A 109 -36.67 17.27 -22.71
C ASP A 109 -36.80 18.79 -22.79
N VAL A 110 -35.73 19.49 -22.41
CA VAL A 110 -35.63 20.95 -22.38
C VAL A 110 -34.80 21.50 -23.55
N SER A 111 -34.60 20.72 -24.60
CA SER A 111 -33.91 21.16 -25.82
C SER A 111 -34.49 22.48 -26.33
N GLY A 112 -33.60 23.45 -26.57
CA GLY A 112 -33.95 24.83 -26.86
C GLY A 112 -33.70 25.80 -25.71
N LEU A 113 -33.51 25.30 -24.47
CA LEU A 113 -33.15 26.13 -23.32
C LEU A 113 -31.81 26.85 -23.54
N GLU A 114 -30.88 26.27 -24.30
CA GLU A 114 -29.57 26.84 -24.62
C GLU A 114 -29.61 28.20 -25.33
N TYR A 115 -30.75 28.58 -25.92
CA TYR A 115 -30.93 29.88 -26.57
C TYR A 115 -31.37 30.99 -25.61
N PHE A 116 -31.74 30.67 -24.37
CA PHE A 116 -32.16 31.63 -23.34
C PHE A 116 -30.94 32.28 -22.64
N ILE A 117 -29.99 32.80 -23.41
CA ILE A 117 -28.70 33.29 -22.90
C ILE A 117 -28.80 34.47 -21.91
N GLY A 118 -29.93 35.17 -21.88
CA GLY A 118 -30.23 36.25 -20.94
C GLY A 118 -31.00 35.81 -19.68
N LEU A 119 -31.20 34.50 -19.50
CA LEU A 119 -31.99 33.96 -18.40
C LEU A 119 -31.25 34.11 -17.07
N GLN A 120 -31.92 34.76 -16.11
CA GLN A 120 -31.42 34.98 -14.76
C GLN A 120 -32.08 34.05 -13.75
N HIS A 121 -33.34 33.68 -13.97
CA HIS A 121 -34.10 32.83 -13.06
C HIS A 121 -34.78 31.68 -13.82
N LEU A 122 -34.42 30.45 -13.47
CA LEU A 122 -35.00 29.24 -14.03
C LEU A 122 -35.67 28.41 -12.92
N VAL A 123 -36.98 28.21 -13.05
CA VAL A 123 -37.75 27.27 -12.23
C VAL A 123 -38.23 26.12 -13.10
N LEU A 124 -37.80 24.90 -12.79
CA LEU A 124 -38.13 23.65 -13.49
C LEU A 124 -38.70 22.60 -12.53
N THR A 125 -39.45 23.02 -11.51
CA THR A 125 -39.87 22.15 -10.40
C THR A 125 -40.87 21.05 -10.78
N SER A 126 -40.68 19.85 -10.24
CA SER A 126 -41.60 18.70 -10.35
C SER A 126 -41.79 18.24 -11.79
N ASN A 127 -40.69 18.01 -12.50
CA ASN A 127 -40.65 17.48 -13.87
C ASN A 127 -39.85 16.16 -13.90
N ASP A 128 -39.71 15.55 -15.08
CA ASP A 128 -38.97 14.30 -15.29
C ASP A 128 -37.67 14.55 -16.07
N VAL A 129 -37.06 15.74 -15.92
CA VAL A 129 -35.81 16.11 -16.58
C VAL A 129 -34.67 15.26 -16.02
N GLN A 130 -33.92 14.63 -16.90
CA GLN A 130 -32.75 13.78 -16.54
C GLN A 130 -31.42 14.44 -16.92
N GLU A 131 -31.41 15.24 -17.99
CA GLU A 131 -30.22 15.94 -18.48
C GLU A 131 -30.56 17.43 -18.56
N LEU A 132 -29.68 18.27 -18.02
CA LEU A 132 -29.83 19.72 -18.01
C LEU A 132 -28.50 20.38 -18.35
N ASP A 133 -28.40 20.95 -19.56
CA ASP A 133 -27.27 21.78 -19.97
C ASP A 133 -27.60 23.26 -19.73
N VAL A 134 -26.91 23.87 -18.77
CA VAL A 134 -27.00 25.31 -18.46
C VAL A 134 -25.77 26.10 -18.90
N SER A 135 -24.85 25.50 -19.66
CA SER A 135 -23.55 26.10 -20.02
C SER A 135 -23.68 27.39 -20.86
N LYS A 136 -24.81 27.59 -21.53
CA LYS A 136 -25.12 28.81 -22.30
C LYS A 136 -25.88 29.86 -21.51
N LEU A 137 -26.39 29.52 -20.33
CA LEU A 137 -27.15 30.41 -19.45
C LEU A 137 -26.21 31.23 -18.59
N ILE A 138 -25.30 31.98 -19.23
CA ILE A 138 -24.20 32.69 -18.56
C ILE A 138 -24.67 33.79 -17.60
N ALA A 139 -25.92 34.25 -17.73
CA ALA A 139 -26.55 35.25 -16.87
C ALA A 139 -27.35 34.64 -15.70
N LEU A 140 -27.32 33.32 -15.52
CA LEU A 140 -28.14 32.61 -14.54
C LEU A 140 -27.72 32.95 -13.10
N GLU A 141 -28.65 33.52 -12.34
CA GLU A 141 -28.47 33.93 -10.94
C GLU A 141 -29.20 32.99 -9.98
N GLN A 142 -30.31 32.38 -10.41
CA GLN A 142 -31.15 31.50 -9.59
C GLN A 142 -31.61 30.26 -10.38
N LEU A 143 -31.32 29.08 -9.82
CA LEU A 143 -31.69 27.80 -10.40
C LEU A 143 -32.52 26.98 -9.40
N GLU A 144 -33.79 26.75 -9.70
CA GLU A 144 -34.68 25.87 -8.94
C GLU A 144 -35.16 24.69 -9.79
N ILE A 145 -34.59 23.52 -9.53
CA ILE A 145 -34.83 22.27 -10.27
C ILE A 145 -35.34 21.16 -9.36
N ASN A 146 -35.93 21.52 -8.21
CA ASN A 146 -36.55 20.60 -7.24
C ASN A 146 -37.43 19.54 -7.91
N PHE A 147 -37.32 18.29 -7.45
CA PHE A 147 -38.10 17.14 -7.90
C PHE A 147 -37.94 16.85 -9.40
N ASN A 148 -36.68 16.73 -9.84
CA ASN A 148 -36.28 16.18 -11.15
C ASN A 148 -35.38 14.94 -10.95
N LEU A 149 -34.84 14.42 -12.05
CA LEU A 149 -34.07 13.17 -12.13
C LEU A 149 -32.65 13.41 -12.68
N ILE A 150 -32.06 14.58 -12.39
CA ILE A 150 -30.75 15.04 -12.86
C ILE A 150 -29.64 14.46 -11.96
N GLY A 151 -29.00 13.38 -12.41
CA GLY A 151 -27.88 12.76 -11.67
C GLY A 151 -26.51 13.41 -11.88
N GLN A 152 -26.39 14.32 -12.84
CA GLN A 152 -25.16 15.06 -13.13
C GLN A 152 -25.50 16.51 -13.49
N LEU A 153 -24.75 17.46 -12.93
CA LEU A 153 -24.98 18.89 -13.13
C LEU A 153 -23.64 19.64 -13.19
N ASP A 154 -23.40 20.34 -14.31
CA ASP A 154 -22.26 21.24 -14.47
C ASP A 154 -22.71 22.69 -14.35
N LEU A 155 -22.17 23.40 -13.36
CA LEU A 155 -22.47 24.81 -13.08
C LEU A 155 -21.26 25.74 -13.32
N SER A 156 -20.18 25.22 -13.90
CA SER A 156 -18.95 25.98 -14.15
C SER A 156 -19.15 27.17 -15.10
N GLY A 157 -20.17 27.09 -15.97
CA GLY A 157 -20.59 28.17 -16.87
C GLY A 157 -21.44 29.27 -16.24
N ASN A 158 -21.80 29.16 -14.95
CA ASN A 158 -22.77 30.04 -14.28
C ASN A 158 -22.15 30.74 -13.03
N PRO A 159 -21.10 31.56 -13.20
CA PRO A 159 -20.36 32.15 -12.07
C PRO A 159 -21.16 33.15 -11.23
N ASP A 160 -22.23 33.72 -11.80
CA ASP A 160 -23.13 34.68 -11.15
C ASP A 160 -24.24 34.00 -10.33
N LEU A 161 -24.25 32.67 -10.24
CA LEU A 161 -25.26 31.91 -9.50
C LEU A 161 -25.22 32.23 -8.00
N THR A 162 -26.35 32.71 -7.47
CA THR A 162 -26.54 33.07 -6.06
C THR A 162 -27.42 32.08 -5.30
N MET A 163 -28.29 31.35 -6.02
CA MET A 163 -29.21 30.38 -5.45
C MET A 163 -29.25 29.10 -6.28
N LEU A 164 -29.05 27.96 -5.62
CA LEU A 164 -29.29 26.62 -6.14
C LEU A 164 -30.28 25.88 -5.23
N ARG A 165 -31.39 25.44 -5.81
CA ARG A 165 -32.39 24.60 -5.13
C ARG A 165 -32.64 23.34 -5.95
N TYR A 166 -32.15 22.22 -5.44
CA TYR A 166 -32.38 20.92 -6.02
C TYR A 166 -32.56 19.83 -4.96
N ARG A 167 -33.80 19.66 -4.49
CA ARG A 167 -34.24 18.42 -3.84
C ARG A 167 -34.45 17.33 -4.89
N ALA A 168 -33.91 16.14 -4.70
CA ALA A 168 -34.15 15.03 -5.61
C ALA A 168 -35.64 14.63 -5.68
N SER A 169 -36.04 14.00 -6.78
CA SER A 169 -37.35 13.36 -6.86
C SER A 169 -37.40 12.11 -5.98
N GLY A 170 -38.51 11.88 -5.27
CA GLY A 170 -38.71 10.64 -4.51
C GLY A 170 -38.81 9.37 -5.38
N ASN A 171 -38.82 9.52 -6.71
CA ASN A 171 -38.77 8.42 -7.68
C ASN A 171 -37.39 8.27 -8.35
N ALA A 172 -36.39 9.07 -7.97
CA ALA A 172 -35.05 8.97 -8.52
C ALA A 172 -34.39 7.63 -8.15
N GLY A 173 -33.77 6.98 -9.13
CA GLY A 173 -32.82 5.89 -8.88
C GLY A 173 -31.41 6.41 -8.58
N ASP A 174 -30.50 5.52 -8.20
CA ASP A 174 -29.14 5.90 -7.77
C ASP A 174 -28.38 6.76 -8.79
N GLU A 175 -28.52 6.50 -10.10
CA GLU A 175 -27.89 7.29 -11.19
C GLU A 175 -28.56 8.66 -11.43
N GLN A 176 -29.66 8.95 -10.74
CA GLN A 176 -30.46 10.18 -10.85
C GLN A 176 -30.39 11.04 -9.58
N LEU A 177 -29.50 10.66 -8.64
CA LEU A 177 -29.13 11.41 -7.46
C LEU A 177 -27.73 11.97 -7.66
N LEU A 178 -27.51 13.21 -7.21
CA LEU A 178 -26.17 13.77 -7.20
C LEU A 178 -25.34 13.08 -6.09
N SER A 179 -24.15 12.61 -6.44
CA SER A 179 -23.14 12.17 -5.48
C SER A 179 -21.94 13.11 -5.39
N GLU A 180 -21.77 13.95 -6.41
CA GLU A 180 -20.72 14.95 -6.51
C GLU A 180 -21.25 16.21 -7.21
N LEU A 181 -20.67 17.38 -6.89
CA LEU A 181 -20.98 18.65 -7.53
C LEU A 181 -19.82 19.62 -7.31
N ASP A 182 -19.19 20.07 -8.39
CA ASP A 182 -18.16 21.12 -8.34
C ASP A 182 -18.81 22.50 -8.29
N LEU A 183 -18.63 23.21 -7.19
CA LEU A 183 -19.13 24.57 -6.96
C LEU A 183 -18.00 25.62 -6.93
N SER A 184 -16.77 25.26 -7.28
CA SER A 184 -15.59 26.12 -7.18
C SER A 184 -15.70 27.42 -7.98
N SER A 185 -16.48 27.41 -9.07
CA SER A 185 -16.73 28.58 -9.92
C SER A 185 -17.89 29.46 -9.43
N ASN A 186 -18.75 28.96 -8.54
CA ASN A 186 -19.98 29.63 -8.09
C ASN A 186 -19.74 30.38 -6.77
N ILE A 187 -18.73 31.24 -6.74
CA ILE A 187 -18.25 31.94 -5.53
C ILE A 187 -19.26 32.94 -4.93
N GLN A 188 -20.33 33.25 -5.67
CA GLN A 188 -21.41 34.15 -5.26
C GLN A 188 -22.61 33.41 -4.65
N LEU A 189 -22.54 32.09 -4.47
CA LEU A 189 -23.62 31.31 -3.87
C LEU A 189 -23.91 31.78 -2.44
N ARG A 190 -25.20 32.05 -2.18
CA ARG A 190 -25.74 32.47 -0.88
C ARG A 190 -26.73 31.46 -0.31
N HIS A 191 -27.42 30.73 -1.20
CA HIS A 191 -28.44 29.75 -0.88
C HIS A 191 -28.16 28.43 -1.59
N LEU A 192 -27.85 27.38 -0.83
CA LEU A 192 -27.63 26.02 -1.30
C LEU A 192 -28.63 25.07 -0.65
N PHE A 193 -29.48 24.44 -1.45
CA PHE A 193 -30.51 23.51 -0.99
C PHE A 193 -30.44 22.23 -1.82
N LEU A 194 -29.81 21.20 -1.29
CA LEU A 194 -29.53 19.90 -1.93
C LEU A 194 -29.99 18.68 -1.08
N PRO A 195 -31.23 18.63 -0.57
CA PRO A 195 -31.66 17.48 0.20
C PRO A 195 -32.02 16.27 -0.67
N ASP A 196 -32.02 15.09 -0.02
CA ASP A 196 -32.42 13.79 -0.60
C ASP A 196 -31.54 13.32 -1.77
N HIS A 197 -30.23 13.59 -1.73
CA HIS A 197 -29.24 13.13 -2.72
C HIS A 197 -28.31 12.05 -2.12
N ASN A 198 -27.15 11.80 -2.74
CA ASN A 198 -26.19 10.78 -2.30
C ASN A 198 -24.81 11.37 -1.97
N PHE A 199 -24.77 12.58 -1.40
CA PHE A 199 -23.51 13.21 -0.99
C PHE A 199 -22.97 12.58 0.30
N GLU A 200 -21.73 12.09 0.26
CA GLU A 200 -20.95 11.77 1.48
C GLU A 200 -20.14 12.98 1.95
N THR A 201 -19.69 13.81 1.00
CA THR A 201 -18.96 15.05 1.22
C THR A 201 -19.27 16.06 0.11
N ILE A 202 -18.95 17.34 0.33
CA ILE A 202 -18.98 18.39 -0.70
C ILE A 202 -17.93 19.46 -0.37
N ASP A 203 -17.14 19.88 -1.35
CA ASP A 203 -16.16 20.97 -1.15
C ASP A 203 -16.85 22.33 -1.28
N LEU A 204 -16.92 23.06 -0.18
CA LEU A 204 -17.45 24.43 -0.11
C LEU A 204 -16.37 25.47 0.23
N SER A 205 -15.09 25.12 0.07
CA SER A 205 -13.95 26.00 0.40
C SER A 205 -13.97 27.33 -0.35
N SER A 206 -14.56 27.36 -1.55
CA SER A 206 -14.69 28.55 -2.39
C SER A 206 -16.01 29.31 -2.19
N ASN A 207 -17.01 28.70 -1.54
CA ASN A 207 -18.39 29.22 -1.44
C ASN A 207 -18.66 29.90 -0.09
N LEU A 208 -17.70 30.69 0.38
CA LEU A 208 -17.75 31.32 1.72
C LEU A 208 -18.87 32.37 1.88
N GLN A 209 -19.61 32.69 0.82
CA GLN A 209 -20.73 33.63 0.84
C GLN A 209 -22.09 33.00 1.22
N ILE A 210 -22.17 31.69 1.44
CA ILE A 210 -23.39 31.00 1.84
C ILE A 210 -23.84 31.46 3.23
N ASP A 211 -24.82 32.36 3.29
CA ASP A 211 -25.32 33.00 4.52
C ASP A 211 -26.86 33.03 4.60
N GLU A 212 -27.57 32.53 3.59
CA GLU A 212 -29.03 32.46 3.57
C GLU A 212 -29.57 31.06 3.90
N MET A 213 -29.05 30.03 3.25
CA MET A 213 -29.48 28.64 3.42
C MET A 213 -28.36 27.67 3.04
N LEU A 214 -28.19 26.63 3.84
CA LEU A 214 -27.41 25.44 3.55
C LEU A 214 -28.18 24.21 4.04
N ASP A 215 -28.92 23.57 3.13
CA ASP A 215 -29.66 22.35 3.44
C ASP A 215 -29.08 21.18 2.67
N MET A 216 -28.37 20.31 3.39
CA MET A 216 -27.84 19.03 2.92
C MET A 216 -28.57 17.85 3.59
N SER A 217 -29.78 18.07 4.14
CA SER A 217 -30.50 17.01 4.86
C SER A 217 -30.82 15.80 3.99
N SER A 218 -30.93 14.62 4.63
CA SER A 218 -31.16 13.33 3.95
C SER A 218 -30.07 12.95 2.94
N ASN A 219 -28.83 13.41 3.13
CA ASN A 219 -27.66 12.89 2.43
C ASN A 219 -26.89 11.94 3.37
N PRO A 220 -26.20 10.91 2.84
CA PRO A 220 -25.53 9.89 3.65
C PRO A 220 -24.40 10.42 4.53
N GLY A 221 -23.75 11.55 4.19
CA GLY A 221 -22.64 12.06 4.98
C GLY A 221 -21.43 11.11 5.05
N PRO A 222 -20.41 11.43 5.86
CA PRO A 222 -19.17 10.65 5.92
C PRO A 222 -19.30 9.24 6.51
N ASP A 223 -20.39 8.94 7.23
CA ASP A 223 -20.66 7.62 7.80
C ASP A 223 -21.45 6.71 6.85
N GLY A 224 -21.92 7.25 5.71
CA GLY A 224 -22.71 6.52 4.73
C GLY A 224 -24.16 6.28 5.13
N ASP A 225 -24.64 6.88 6.23
CA ASP A 225 -26.00 6.69 6.76
C ASP A 225 -26.80 7.99 6.67
N PRO A 226 -27.83 8.07 5.80
CA PRO A 226 -28.62 9.29 5.61
C PRO A 226 -29.49 9.68 6.81
N GLU A 227 -29.61 8.82 7.83
CA GLU A 227 -30.31 9.13 9.08
C GLU A 227 -29.37 9.68 10.17
N THR A 228 -28.04 9.55 10.03
CA THR A 228 -27.06 9.94 11.06
C THR A 228 -25.89 10.79 10.58
N GLY A 229 -25.64 10.87 9.28
CA GLY A 229 -24.52 11.59 8.69
C GLY A 229 -24.80 13.06 8.43
N ASP A 230 -24.25 13.94 9.27
CA ASP A 230 -24.16 15.36 8.94
C ASP A 230 -22.96 15.61 8.01
N ILE A 231 -23.18 16.32 6.90
CA ILE A 231 -22.12 16.72 5.98
C ILE A 231 -21.19 17.72 6.68
N VAL A 232 -19.89 17.44 6.64
CA VAL A 232 -18.89 18.34 7.23
C VAL A 232 -18.68 19.54 6.31
N VAL A 233 -18.84 20.76 6.86
CA VAL A 233 -18.71 22.01 6.11
C VAL A 233 -17.78 23.00 6.82
N PRO A 234 -17.16 23.95 6.09
CA PRO A 234 -16.28 24.94 6.70
C PRO A 234 -16.94 25.72 7.85
N ALA A 235 -16.24 25.86 8.97
CA ALA A 235 -16.72 26.61 10.14
C ALA A 235 -17.10 28.05 9.81
N ALA A 236 -16.44 28.67 8.81
CA ALA A 236 -16.78 30.00 8.35
C ALA A 236 -18.22 30.08 7.83
N ILE A 237 -18.66 29.07 7.07
CA ILE A 237 -20.04 28.95 6.56
C ILE A 237 -20.98 28.54 7.69
N TYR A 238 -20.62 27.52 8.46
CA TYR A 238 -21.48 27.01 9.53
C TYR A 238 -21.83 28.10 10.55
N ASN A 239 -20.86 28.92 10.95
CA ASN A 239 -21.04 29.92 12.01
C ASN A 239 -21.76 31.21 11.57
N GLN A 240 -21.85 31.49 10.27
CA GLN A 240 -22.57 32.67 9.78
C GLN A 240 -24.06 32.40 9.51
N LEU A 241 -24.47 31.14 9.40
CA LEU A 241 -25.86 30.73 9.20
C LEU A 241 -26.65 30.69 10.52
N GLU A 242 -27.95 31.00 10.44
CA GLU A 242 -28.88 30.78 11.54
C GLU A 242 -29.16 29.28 11.73
N GLU A 243 -29.44 28.84 12.96
CA GLU A 243 -29.64 27.41 13.27
C GLU A 243 -30.76 26.76 12.42
N GLY A 244 -31.78 27.53 12.04
CA GLY A 244 -32.89 27.05 11.21
C GLY A 244 -32.60 27.00 9.71
N THR A 245 -31.42 27.45 9.27
CA THR A 245 -31.04 27.51 7.85
C THR A 245 -29.80 26.68 7.52
N ARG A 246 -29.30 25.90 8.48
CA ARG A 246 -28.21 24.92 8.28
C ARG A 246 -28.70 23.52 8.69
N LEU A 247 -29.07 22.70 7.72
CA LEU A 247 -29.69 21.38 7.96
C LEU A 247 -28.83 20.27 7.33
N GLY A 248 -28.67 19.15 8.03
CA GLY A 248 -27.84 18.02 7.57
C GLY A 248 -26.36 18.35 7.45
N VAL A 249 -25.86 19.30 8.26
CA VAL A 249 -24.47 19.75 8.23
C VAL A 249 -23.89 19.91 9.62
N VAL A 250 -22.59 19.66 9.75
CA VAL A 250 -21.79 19.87 10.96
C VAL A 250 -20.56 20.70 10.62
N SER A 251 -20.10 21.51 11.57
CA SER A 251 -18.87 22.29 11.36
C SER A 251 -17.65 21.37 11.36
N ASP A 252 -16.72 21.59 10.43
CA ASP A 252 -15.38 21.01 10.45
C ASP A 252 -14.63 21.24 11.78
N ALA A 253 -14.82 22.37 12.44
CA ALA A 253 -14.26 22.66 13.76
C ALA A 253 -14.82 21.78 14.90
N GLN A 254 -15.87 21.01 14.65
CA GLN A 254 -16.47 20.07 15.61
C GLN A 254 -16.15 18.60 15.32
N VAL A 255 -15.54 18.31 14.17
CA VAL A 255 -15.18 16.95 13.76
C VAL A 255 -13.66 16.79 13.88
N GLU A 256 -13.23 15.90 14.77
CA GLU A 256 -11.81 15.54 14.85
C GLU A 256 -11.51 14.49 13.76
N PRO A 257 -10.54 14.71 12.86
CA PRO A 257 -10.19 13.73 11.84
C PRO A 257 -9.57 12.50 12.48
N THR A 258 -9.71 11.35 11.83
CA THR A 258 -9.16 10.08 12.30
C THR A 258 -7.90 9.73 11.52
N VAL A 259 -6.83 9.34 12.21
CA VAL A 259 -5.58 8.82 11.65
C VAL A 259 -5.61 7.30 11.62
N ILE A 260 -5.32 6.74 10.45
CA ILE A 260 -5.15 5.30 10.21
C ILE A 260 -3.68 5.05 9.85
N LEU A 261 -3.04 4.06 10.49
CA LEU A 261 -1.71 3.58 10.10
C LEU A 261 -1.83 2.35 9.21
N SER A 262 -0.99 2.27 8.19
CA SER A 262 -0.82 1.09 7.34
C SER A 262 0.64 0.93 6.96
N ALA A 263 1.08 -0.28 6.65
CA ALA A 263 2.43 -0.50 6.13
C ALA A 263 2.46 -1.66 5.13
N GLU A 264 3.28 -1.53 4.10
CA GLU A 264 3.42 -2.54 3.05
C GLU A 264 4.89 -2.64 2.59
N PRO A 265 5.45 -3.86 2.44
CA PRO A 265 4.87 -5.14 2.85
C PRO A 265 4.83 -5.31 4.38
N SER A 266 4.02 -6.26 4.86
CA SER A 266 3.96 -6.62 6.29
C SER A 266 5.09 -7.54 6.75
N ALA A 267 5.83 -8.14 5.81
CA ALA A 267 7.04 -8.91 6.03
C ALA A 267 8.05 -8.58 4.92
N PHE A 268 9.31 -8.41 5.28
CA PHE A 268 10.39 -8.09 4.35
C PHE A 268 11.69 -8.74 4.81
N SER A 269 12.55 -9.05 3.84
CA SER A 269 13.85 -9.68 4.09
C SER A 269 14.78 -8.74 4.87
N GLU A 270 15.58 -9.33 5.75
CA GLU A 270 16.69 -8.63 6.41
C GLU A 270 17.73 -8.07 5.43
N ASN A 271 17.84 -8.70 4.26
CA ASN A 271 18.75 -8.35 3.18
C ASN A 271 18.34 -7.09 2.43
N GLU A 272 18.57 -5.96 3.10
CA GLU A 272 18.23 -4.61 2.62
C GLU A 272 16.75 -4.46 2.25
N GLY A 273 15.87 -5.28 2.84
CA GLY A 273 14.43 -5.17 2.64
C GLY A 273 13.86 -3.89 3.24
N THR A 274 12.75 -3.42 2.65
CA THR A 274 12.10 -2.18 3.07
C THR A 274 10.59 -2.35 3.19
N ALA A 275 9.99 -1.55 4.06
CA ALA A 275 8.54 -1.37 4.18
C ALA A 275 8.18 0.11 4.24
N THR A 276 7.09 0.49 3.59
CA THR A 276 6.58 1.86 3.62
C THR A 276 5.48 1.97 4.66
N LEU A 277 5.70 2.73 5.73
CA LEU A 277 4.69 3.09 6.72
C LEU A 277 3.95 4.35 6.23
N THR A 278 2.62 4.28 6.15
CA THR A 278 1.75 5.38 5.71
C THR A 278 0.72 5.71 6.79
N ALA A 279 0.63 7.00 7.12
CA ALA A 279 -0.46 7.54 7.92
C ALA A 279 -1.46 8.26 7.02
N THR A 280 -2.76 8.00 7.22
CA THR A 280 -3.85 8.52 6.38
C THR A 280 -4.95 9.12 7.25
N LEU A 281 -5.47 10.27 6.85
CA LEU A 281 -6.67 10.89 7.42
C LEU A 281 -7.92 10.44 6.68
N ASN A 282 -9.04 10.30 7.40
CA ASN A 282 -10.34 10.07 6.79
C ASN A 282 -10.90 11.31 6.06
N THR A 283 -10.39 12.51 6.37
CA THR A 283 -10.77 13.75 5.71
C THR A 283 -9.63 14.77 5.76
N ALA A 284 -9.55 15.65 4.76
CA ALA A 284 -8.59 16.75 4.76
C ALA A 284 -8.95 17.77 5.85
N VAL A 285 -7.94 18.39 6.45
CA VAL A 285 -8.13 19.39 7.51
C VAL A 285 -7.36 20.67 7.25
N SER A 286 -7.81 21.76 7.86
CA SER A 286 -7.26 23.12 7.67
C SER A 286 -6.02 23.42 8.53
N GLN A 287 -5.53 22.44 9.29
CA GLN A 287 -4.34 22.54 10.15
C GLN A 287 -3.46 21.31 9.98
N ASP A 288 -2.15 21.45 10.19
CA ASP A 288 -1.24 20.31 10.16
C ASP A 288 -1.60 19.26 11.23
N VAL A 289 -1.60 17.98 10.86
CA VAL A 289 -1.75 16.86 11.79
C VAL A 289 -0.38 16.27 12.09
N THR A 290 0.00 16.24 13.37
CA THR A 290 1.29 15.69 13.81
C THR A 290 1.09 14.36 14.53
N ILE A 291 1.79 13.32 14.08
CA ILE A 291 1.67 11.95 14.58
C ILE A 291 3.02 11.50 15.11
N SER A 292 3.12 11.24 16.42
CA SER A 292 4.33 10.71 17.04
C SER A 292 4.26 9.20 17.16
N LEU A 293 5.26 8.51 16.61
CA LEU A 293 5.33 7.05 16.58
C LEU A 293 6.15 6.49 17.75
N SER A 294 5.69 5.38 18.31
CA SER A 294 6.42 4.53 19.25
C SER A 294 6.67 3.15 18.65
N PHE A 295 7.81 2.55 18.99
CA PHE A 295 8.26 1.29 18.42
C PHE A 295 8.61 0.31 19.54
N ALA A 296 8.20 -0.94 19.37
CA ALA A 296 8.45 -2.08 20.24
C ALA A 296 8.58 -3.35 19.35
N GLY A 297 8.47 -4.54 19.94
CA GLY A 297 8.65 -5.82 19.24
C GLY A 297 9.90 -6.55 19.72
N THR A 298 10.33 -7.54 18.96
CA THR A 298 11.59 -8.27 19.22
C THR A 298 12.78 -7.59 18.54
N ALA A 299 12.55 -6.98 17.37
CA ALA A 299 13.58 -6.23 16.64
C ALA A 299 13.94 -4.92 17.36
N THR A 300 15.24 -4.68 17.45
CA THR A 300 15.95 -3.53 18.00
C THR A 300 16.29 -2.53 16.90
N ARG A 301 15.85 -1.28 17.10
CA ARG A 301 16.22 -0.18 16.20
C ARG A 301 17.74 0.07 16.18
N ASP A 302 18.26 0.38 15.00
CA ASP A 302 19.66 0.62 14.67
C ASP A 302 20.55 -0.63 14.75
N THR A 303 19.99 -1.78 15.17
CA THR A 303 20.59 -3.11 15.00
C THR A 303 19.94 -3.82 13.83
N ASP A 304 18.61 -3.97 13.85
CA ASP A 304 17.88 -4.85 12.92
C ASP A 304 17.07 -4.02 11.89
N TYR A 305 16.73 -2.77 12.23
CA TYR A 305 16.08 -1.84 11.31
C TYR A 305 16.35 -0.37 11.62
N THR A 306 16.18 0.49 10.62
CA THR A 306 16.19 1.96 10.73
C THR A 306 14.86 2.56 10.25
N VAL A 307 14.55 3.77 10.72
CA VAL A 307 13.40 4.55 10.25
C VAL A 307 13.80 6.02 10.09
N GLU A 308 13.42 6.64 8.98
CA GLU A 308 13.81 8.03 8.72
C GLU A 308 13.17 9.02 9.70
N ASN A 309 11.87 8.85 9.95
CA ASN A 309 11.08 9.78 10.76
C ASN A 309 10.27 9.04 11.83
N THR A 310 10.39 9.51 13.07
CA THR A 310 9.54 9.06 14.21
C THR A 310 8.35 9.98 14.45
N THR A 311 8.30 11.10 13.75
CA THR A 311 7.19 12.05 13.77
C THR A 311 6.77 12.31 12.33
N LEU A 312 5.51 12.03 12.02
CA LEU A 312 4.91 12.28 10.72
C LEU A 312 4.05 13.53 10.79
N VAL A 313 4.14 14.38 9.77
CA VAL A 313 3.33 15.61 9.66
C VAL A 313 2.56 15.55 8.36
N ILE A 314 1.24 15.51 8.45
CA ILE A 314 0.33 15.67 7.31
C ILE A 314 0.00 17.16 7.23
N PRO A 315 0.48 17.89 6.21
CA PRO A 315 0.22 19.32 6.08
C PRO A 315 -1.28 19.62 5.92
N ALA A 316 -1.71 20.81 6.31
CA ALA A 316 -3.07 21.29 6.06
C ALA A 316 -3.47 21.12 4.57
N GLY A 317 -4.63 20.52 4.33
CA GLY A 317 -5.17 20.20 3.00
C GLY A 317 -4.75 18.84 2.44
N GLU A 318 -3.70 18.21 2.97
CA GLU A 318 -3.29 16.85 2.58
C GLU A 318 -3.98 15.79 3.44
N VAL A 319 -4.02 14.56 2.95
CA VAL A 319 -4.68 13.43 3.64
C VAL A 319 -3.73 12.29 4.00
N SER A 320 -2.47 12.32 3.55
CA SER A 320 -1.53 11.25 3.87
C SER A 320 -0.08 11.69 3.87
N ILE A 321 0.76 10.90 4.55
CA ILE A 321 2.22 11.02 4.57
C ILE A 321 2.81 9.63 4.79
N SER A 322 4.01 9.39 4.26
CA SER A 322 4.73 8.13 4.46
C SER A 322 6.16 8.32 4.95
N THR A 323 6.71 7.28 5.56
CA THR A 323 8.12 7.13 5.90
C THR A 323 8.57 5.71 5.58
N GLU A 324 9.84 5.54 5.23
CA GLU A 324 10.43 4.23 4.98
C GLU A 324 10.99 3.61 6.28
N ILE A 325 10.86 2.30 6.38
CA ILE A 325 11.51 1.41 7.35
C ILE A 325 12.42 0.48 6.55
N THR A 326 13.69 0.39 6.94
CA THR A 326 14.72 -0.37 6.22
C THR A 326 15.36 -1.37 7.16
N ALA A 327 15.42 -2.65 6.76
CA ALA A 327 16.18 -3.67 7.49
C ALA A 327 17.68 -3.36 7.48
N VAL A 328 18.39 -3.83 8.50
CA VAL A 328 19.84 -3.75 8.59
C VAL A 328 20.37 -5.18 8.49
N GLN A 329 21.08 -5.49 7.41
CA GLN A 329 21.67 -6.81 7.24
C GLN A 329 22.88 -7.01 8.16
N ASP A 330 22.96 -8.18 8.79
CA ASP A 330 24.20 -8.69 9.38
C ASP A 330 24.55 -10.15 9.00
N THR A 331 25.09 -10.93 9.93
CA THR A 331 25.56 -12.32 9.70
C THR A 331 25.16 -13.30 10.81
N ASP A 332 24.46 -12.82 11.83
CA ASP A 332 24.08 -13.58 13.02
C ASP A 332 22.71 -14.26 12.76
N GLU A 333 22.57 -15.53 13.13
CA GLU A 333 21.25 -16.20 13.01
C GLU A 333 20.40 -15.86 14.23
N GLU A 334 19.42 -14.99 14.03
CA GLU A 334 18.53 -14.48 15.07
C GLU A 334 17.09 -15.01 14.92
N GLY A 335 16.76 -15.54 13.73
CA GLY A 335 15.41 -15.92 13.32
C GLY A 335 14.53 -14.69 13.05
N ASN A 336 13.33 -14.92 12.50
CA ASN A 336 12.44 -13.81 12.17
C ASN A 336 12.05 -12.96 13.38
N GLU A 337 12.18 -11.65 13.24
CA GLU A 337 11.87 -10.68 14.27
C GLU A 337 10.68 -9.79 13.92
N THR A 338 10.16 -9.06 14.91
CA THR A 338 8.96 -8.22 14.75
C THR A 338 9.20 -6.77 15.15
N ILE A 339 8.60 -5.85 14.40
CA ILE A 339 8.51 -4.42 14.74
C ILE A 339 7.04 -4.11 15.04
N GLU A 340 6.74 -3.74 16.29
CA GLU A 340 5.43 -3.23 16.70
C GLU A 340 5.44 -1.69 16.66
N ILE A 341 4.65 -1.10 15.77
CA ILE A 341 4.57 0.36 15.55
C ILE A 341 3.23 0.85 16.08
N ALA A 342 3.24 1.85 16.97
CA ALA A 342 2.02 2.44 17.52
C ALA A 342 2.04 3.97 17.49
N THR A 343 0.87 4.60 17.53
CA THR A 343 0.75 6.04 17.74
C THR A 343 0.83 6.39 19.23
N SER A 344 1.80 7.22 19.60
CA SER A 344 2.06 7.63 20.99
C SER A 344 1.42 8.98 21.35
N ASP A 345 1.34 9.89 20.39
CA ASP A 345 0.65 11.18 20.49
C ASP A 345 0.14 11.57 19.11
N ILE A 346 -1.04 12.19 19.05
CA ILE A 346 -1.62 12.73 17.81
C ILE A 346 -2.18 14.11 18.14
N GLN A 347 -1.78 15.11 17.35
CA GLN A 347 -2.27 16.49 17.47
C GLN A 347 -3.17 16.83 16.29
N ASN A 348 -4.30 17.48 16.58
CA ASN A 348 -5.33 17.87 15.60
C ASN A 348 -6.05 16.69 14.91
N ALA A 349 -5.93 15.49 15.46
CA ALA A 349 -6.62 14.28 15.01
C ALA A 349 -6.72 13.26 16.16
N ILE A 350 -7.55 12.24 15.97
CA ILE A 350 -7.67 11.08 16.85
C ILE A 350 -7.22 9.81 16.11
N PRO A 351 -6.70 8.79 16.80
CA PRO A 351 -6.40 7.52 16.14
C PRO A 351 -7.70 6.75 15.88
N ASP A 352 -7.67 5.86 14.89
CA ASP A 352 -8.74 4.90 14.68
C ASP A 352 -8.79 3.81 15.78
N ASN A 353 -9.56 2.75 15.54
CA ASN A 353 -9.76 1.64 16.45
C ASN A 353 -8.48 0.77 16.62
N GLU A 354 -7.57 0.77 15.65
CA GLU A 354 -6.33 0.01 15.54
C GLU A 354 -5.11 0.94 15.76
N ARG A 355 -4.66 1.02 17.02
CA ARG A 355 -3.53 1.89 17.41
C ARG A 355 -2.14 1.32 17.13
N SER A 356 -2.04 0.11 16.58
CA SER A 356 -0.76 -0.58 16.40
C SER A 356 -0.73 -1.48 15.17
N LEU A 357 0.41 -1.51 14.48
CA LEU A 357 0.71 -2.38 13.37
C LEU A 357 1.96 -3.21 13.68
N VAL A 358 2.03 -4.43 13.15
CA VAL A 358 3.17 -5.33 13.32
C VAL A 358 3.78 -5.65 11.96
N LEU A 359 5.09 -5.46 11.84
CA LEU A 359 5.89 -5.89 10.70
C LEU A 359 6.82 -7.03 11.11
N THR A 360 7.22 -7.86 10.15
CA THR A 360 8.20 -8.94 10.35
C THR A 360 9.45 -8.70 9.51
N ILE A 361 10.62 -8.82 10.13
CA ILE A 361 11.91 -8.93 9.44
C ILE A 361 12.20 -10.43 9.26
N GLU A 362 12.44 -10.86 8.04
CA GLU A 362 12.76 -12.24 7.71
C GLU A 362 14.27 -12.40 7.62
N ASP A 363 14.84 -12.99 8.68
CA ASP A 363 16.25 -13.39 8.79
C ASP A 363 16.64 -14.26 7.59
N ASP A 364 17.76 -13.92 6.94
CA ASP A 364 18.31 -14.64 5.80
C ASP A 364 19.63 -15.36 6.12
N ASP A 365 20.08 -15.31 7.37
CA ASP A 365 21.27 -15.98 7.86
C ASP A 365 21.02 -17.45 8.26
N GLN A 366 22.08 -18.26 8.15
CA GLN A 366 22.08 -19.67 8.55
C GLN A 366 23.34 -19.99 9.36
N SER A 367 23.16 -20.62 10.53
CA SER A 367 24.25 -21.28 11.25
C SER A 367 24.63 -22.58 10.57
N VAL A 368 25.93 -22.79 10.37
CA VAL A 368 26.46 -24.06 9.87
C VAL A 368 26.57 -25.02 11.06
N PRO A 369 25.81 -26.13 11.09
CA PRO A 369 25.66 -27.00 12.25
C PRO A 369 26.83 -28.00 12.38
N LEU A 370 28.07 -27.54 12.27
CA LEU A 370 29.26 -28.38 12.30
C LEU A 370 29.97 -28.31 13.67
N VAL A 371 30.21 -29.46 14.27
CA VAL A 371 30.84 -29.57 15.60
C VAL A 371 32.16 -30.33 15.49
N LEU A 372 33.25 -29.78 16.05
CA LEU A 372 34.46 -30.56 16.31
C LEU A 372 34.18 -31.49 17.49
N ASN A 373 34.13 -32.81 17.25
CA ASN A 373 33.86 -33.79 18.29
C ASN A 373 35.15 -34.33 18.91
N GLU A 374 36.14 -34.66 18.08
CA GLU A 374 37.41 -35.22 18.50
C GLU A 374 38.55 -34.60 17.70
N ILE A 375 39.69 -34.39 18.36
CA ILE A 375 40.92 -33.91 17.73
C ILE A 375 42.12 -34.64 18.31
N LEU A 376 42.98 -35.16 17.43
CA LEU A 376 44.29 -35.70 17.76
C LEU A 376 45.36 -34.84 17.10
N TYR A 377 46.06 -34.05 17.90
CA TYR A 377 47.21 -33.23 17.44
C TYR A 377 48.55 -33.76 17.96
N ASP A 378 48.55 -34.74 18.86
CA ASP A 378 49.77 -35.34 19.42
C ASP A 378 49.61 -36.86 19.52
N PRO A 379 49.72 -37.60 18.39
CA PRO A 379 49.69 -39.07 18.40
C PRO A 379 50.83 -39.68 19.24
N SER A 380 50.56 -40.80 19.90
CA SER A 380 51.54 -41.50 20.73
C SER A 380 52.75 -41.99 19.93
N ASN A 381 53.96 -41.58 20.31
CA ASN A 381 55.20 -42.04 19.68
C ASN A 381 55.70 -43.42 20.15
N ASN A 382 54.85 -44.17 20.86
CA ASN A 382 55.16 -45.51 21.36
C ASN A 382 54.73 -46.60 20.36
N ASP A 383 55.66 -47.01 19.49
CA ASP A 383 55.43 -48.02 18.45
C ASP A 383 54.19 -47.71 17.59
N LEU A 384 53.15 -48.57 17.61
CA LEU A 384 51.91 -48.39 16.85
C LEU A 384 50.75 -47.88 17.71
N ASP A 385 50.99 -47.47 18.96
CA ASP A 385 49.93 -46.94 19.82
C ASP A 385 49.39 -45.60 19.30
N GLY A 386 50.16 -44.87 18.49
CA GLY A 386 49.76 -43.62 17.84
C GLY A 386 49.34 -43.75 16.38
N ASP A 387 49.28 -44.97 15.83
CA ASP A 387 48.82 -45.25 14.46
C ASP A 387 47.29 -45.09 14.38
N ALA A 388 46.83 -43.84 14.39
CA ALA A 388 45.41 -43.50 14.45
C ALA A 388 44.72 -43.73 13.10
N ASN A 389 45.46 -43.61 12.00
CA ASN A 389 44.94 -43.89 10.67
C ASN A 389 44.93 -45.41 10.36
N GLY A 390 45.59 -46.24 11.15
CA GLY A 390 45.54 -47.69 11.09
C GLY A 390 46.31 -48.31 9.92
N ASP A 391 47.17 -47.54 9.23
CA ASP A 391 47.88 -47.99 8.04
C ASP A 391 49.08 -48.91 8.34
N GLY A 392 49.35 -49.14 9.62
CA GLY A 392 50.39 -50.02 10.15
C GLY A 392 51.73 -49.31 10.35
N GLN A 393 51.78 -47.98 10.27
CA GLN A 393 52.95 -47.16 10.54
C GLN A 393 52.59 -45.94 11.39
N TYR A 394 53.31 -45.76 12.49
CA TYR A 394 53.28 -44.47 13.18
C TYR A 394 54.04 -43.42 12.37
N ALA A 395 53.36 -42.30 12.10
CA ALA A 395 53.91 -41.07 11.57
C ALA A 395 53.17 -39.88 12.19
N GLN A 396 53.86 -39.15 13.08
CA GLN A 396 53.32 -37.99 13.82
C GLN A 396 52.32 -37.15 13.02
N ASN A 397 52.77 -36.66 11.86
CA ASN A 397 52.01 -35.72 11.04
C ASN A 397 50.91 -36.39 10.21
N GLU A 398 51.00 -37.70 9.96
CA GLU A 398 50.02 -38.44 9.16
C GLU A 398 48.88 -39.02 10.03
N ASP A 399 49.17 -39.28 11.30
CA ASP A 399 48.25 -39.81 12.31
C ASP A 399 47.45 -38.75 13.07
N GLU A 400 47.79 -37.47 12.92
CA GLU A 400 46.91 -36.39 13.38
C GLU A 400 45.52 -36.52 12.73
N PHE A 401 44.46 -36.14 13.45
CA PHE A 401 43.13 -36.07 12.85
C PHE A 401 42.22 -35.06 13.52
N ILE A 402 41.18 -34.67 12.77
CA ILE A 402 40.01 -33.95 13.27
C ILE A 402 38.74 -34.70 12.89
N GLU A 403 37.78 -34.71 13.81
CA GLU A 403 36.48 -35.34 13.64
C GLU A 403 35.36 -34.29 13.69
N LEU A 404 34.71 -34.08 12.54
CA LEU A 404 33.69 -33.04 12.36
C LEU A 404 32.32 -33.70 12.24
N TYR A 405 31.42 -33.41 13.17
CA TYR A 405 30.07 -33.95 13.25
C TYR A 405 29.05 -32.96 12.71
N ASN A 406 28.20 -33.40 11.78
CA ASN A 406 27.03 -32.64 11.33
C ASN A 406 25.90 -32.79 12.35
N ASN A 407 25.67 -31.75 13.15
CA ASN A 407 24.68 -31.72 14.22
C ASN A 407 23.26 -31.33 13.76
N SER A 408 22.98 -31.41 12.45
CA SER A 408 21.64 -31.20 11.92
C SER A 408 20.95 -32.50 11.50
N SER A 409 19.64 -32.41 11.35
CA SER A 409 18.79 -33.47 10.80
C SER A 409 18.84 -33.57 9.28
N GLU A 410 19.60 -32.71 8.60
CA GLU A 410 19.73 -32.67 7.14
C GLU A 410 21.20 -32.90 6.72
N PRO A 411 21.46 -33.43 5.50
CA PRO A 411 22.82 -33.51 4.99
C PRO A 411 23.46 -32.13 4.82
N LEU A 412 24.73 -31.99 5.21
CA LEU A 412 25.51 -30.77 5.08
C LEU A 412 26.48 -30.90 3.90
N ASP A 413 26.39 -29.99 2.93
CA ASP A 413 27.39 -29.87 1.87
C ASP A 413 28.63 -29.14 2.42
N ALA A 414 29.73 -29.87 2.56
CA ALA A 414 31.01 -29.36 3.06
C ALA A 414 31.98 -29.03 1.93
N SER A 415 31.53 -29.03 0.68
CA SER A 415 32.36 -28.73 -0.49
C SER A 415 33.10 -27.40 -0.32
N GLY A 416 34.42 -27.41 -0.51
CA GLY A 416 35.25 -26.21 -0.44
C GLY A 416 35.52 -25.70 0.97
N PHE A 417 35.09 -26.40 2.04
CA PHE A 417 35.47 -26.07 3.41
C PHE A 417 37.00 -26.15 3.56
N ARG A 418 37.57 -25.26 4.35
CA ARG A 418 39.02 -25.08 4.47
C ARG A 418 39.46 -25.25 5.90
N VAL A 419 40.47 -26.10 6.12
CA VAL A 419 41.08 -26.35 7.42
C VAL A 419 42.43 -25.66 7.47
N TYR A 420 42.66 -24.87 8.53
CA TYR A 420 43.88 -24.11 8.75
C TYR A 420 44.45 -24.42 10.15
N ASP A 421 45.78 -24.41 10.23
CA ASP A 421 46.51 -24.08 11.46
C ASP A 421 46.78 -22.57 11.53
N THR A 422 47.41 -22.11 12.63
CA THR A 422 47.72 -20.70 12.87
C THR A 422 48.51 -20.02 11.76
N ASP A 423 49.55 -20.67 11.24
CA ASP A 423 50.41 -20.09 10.20
C ASP A 423 49.78 -20.23 8.81
N ALA A 424 49.12 -21.36 8.53
CA ALA A 424 48.36 -21.56 7.30
C ALA A 424 47.26 -20.49 7.11
N LEU A 425 46.59 -20.10 8.20
CA LEU A 425 45.55 -19.06 8.18
C LEU A 425 46.12 -17.69 7.80
N LYS A 426 47.31 -17.34 8.32
CA LYS A 426 47.96 -16.04 8.02
C LYS A 426 48.36 -15.89 6.55
N SER A 427 48.72 -16.99 5.91
CA SER A 427 49.13 -17.01 4.49
C SER A 427 48.04 -17.43 3.52
N ASP A 428 46.82 -17.72 4.00
CA ASP A 428 45.71 -18.28 3.23
C ASP A 428 46.10 -19.51 2.40
N THR A 429 46.80 -20.44 3.07
CA THR A 429 47.25 -21.71 2.47
C THR A 429 46.69 -22.86 3.29
N PRO A 430 45.43 -23.28 3.07
CA PRO A 430 44.77 -24.27 3.90
C PRO A 430 45.49 -25.62 3.87
N ARG A 431 45.50 -26.32 5.01
CA ARG A 431 46.03 -27.68 5.17
C ARG A 431 45.15 -28.71 4.47
N HIS A 432 43.85 -28.45 4.46
CA HIS A 432 42.91 -29.25 3.72
C HIS A 432 41.82 -28.37 3.09
N ILE A 433 41.51 -28.67 1.84
CA ILE A 433 40.32 -28.17 1.15
C ILE A 433 39.43 -29.39 0.92
N VAL A 434 38.25 -29.38 1.52
CA VAL A 434 37.27 -30.44 1.38
C VAL A 434 36.85 -30.52 -0.09
N PRO A 435 36.98 -31.70 -0.74
CA PRO A 435 36.68 -31.86 -2.16
C PRO A 435 35.23 -31.51 -2.52
N GLU A 436 35.04 -30.99 -3.73
CA GLU A 436 33.72 -30.76 -4.31
C GLU A 436 32.85 -32.02 -4.31
N GLY A 437 31.58 -31.86 -3.92
CA GLY A 437 30.60 -32.93 -3.78
C GLY A 437 30.67 -33.70 -2.45
N THR A 438 31.45 -33.24 -1.47
CA THR A 438 31.49 -33.84 -0.14
C THR A 438 30.25 -33.45 0.65
N VAL A 439 29.33 -34.40 0.85
CA VAL A 439 28.12 -34.20 1.66
C VAL A 439 28.21 -35.04 2.92
N ILE A 440 28.32 -34.38 4.08
CA ILE A 440 28.27 -35.03 5.40
C ILE A 440 26.80 -35.38 5.68
N PRO A 441 26.44 -36.66 5.88
CA PRO A 441 25.06 -37.04 6.19
C PRO A 441 24.52 -36.31 7.43
N ALA A 442 23.19 -36.21 7.55
CA ALA A 442 22.56 -35.81 8.81
C ALA A 442 23.08 -36.69 9.95
N HIS A 443 23.53 -36.09 11.05
CA HIS A 443 24.17 -36.80 12.17
C HIS A 443 25.40 -37.64 11.78
N GLY A 444 26.00 -37.38 10.61
CA GLY A 444 27.18 -38.05 10.10
C GLY A 444 28.46 -37.32 10.49
N VAL A 445 29.60 -37.96 10.21
CA VAL A 445 30.93 -37.46 10.52
C VAL A 445 31.76 -37.28 9.24
N LEU A 446 32.61 -36.26 9.23
CA LEU A 446 33.75 -36.12 8.33
C LEU A 446 35.02 -36.23 9.16
N LEU A 447 35.78 -37.28 8.91
CA LEU A 447 37.05 -37.58 9.55
C LEU A 447 38.19 -37.21 8.59
N ILE A 448 39.09 -36.35 9.04
CA ILE A 448 40.22 -35.88 8.24
C ILE A 448 41.51 -36.23 8.96
N PHE A 449 42.31 -37.12 8.37
CA PHE A 449 43.65 -37.45 8.84
C PHE A 449 44.70 -36.51 8.25
N GLY A 450 45.84 -36.38 8.93
CA GLY A 450 47.01 -35.67 8.49
C GLY A 450 47.52 -36.18 7.14
N GLY A 451 47.56 -37.50 6.96
CA GLY A 451 48.12 -38.11 5.75
C GLY A 451 47.93 -39.62 5.73
N GLY A 452 48.93 -40.34 5.21
CA GLY A 452 48.95 -41.80 5.19
C GLY A 452 47.94 -42.44 4.25
N THR A 453 47.71 -43.74 4.43
CA THR A 453 46.65 -44.50 3.74
C THR A 453 45.69 -45.09 4.76
N PRO A 454 44.70 -44.34 5.27
CA PRO A 454 43.87 -44.80 6.38
C PRO A 454 43.24 -46.18 6.11
N VAL A 455 43.41 -47.11 7.06
CA VAL A 455 42.87 -48.49 7.03
C VAL A 455 42.07 -48.76 8.30
N GLY A 456 40.75 -48.75 8.18
CA GLY A 456 39.84 -48.99 9.29
C GLY A 456 38.38 -48.89 8.86
N ASP A 457 37.47 -49.35 9.73
CA ASP A 457 36.02 -49.19 9.51
C ASP A 457 35.56 -47.77 9.85
N PHE A 458 36.19 -47.11 10.84
CA PHE A 458 35.93 -45.73 11.27
C PHE A 458 34.42 -45.42 11.42
N GLY A 459 33.65 -46.37 11.94
CA GLY A 459 32.20 -46.23 12.11
C GLY A 459 31.39 -46.10 10.81
N GLY A 460 31.99 -46.40 9.65
CA GLY A 460 31.39 -46.20 8.33
C GLY A 460 31.33 -44.73 7.89
N THR A 461 32.16 -43.88 8.49
CA THR A 461 32.18 -42.43 8.26
C THR A 461 32.83 -42.01 6.92
N LEU A 462 32.71 -40.74 6.55
CA LEU A 462 33.49 -40.16 5.45
C LEU A 462 34.92 -39.90 5.92
N VAL A 463 35.89 -40.56 5.27
CA VAL A 463 37.31 -40.45 5.62
C VAL A 463 38.08 -39.75 4.52
N GLN A 464 38.88 -38.77 4.90
CA GLN A 464 39.76 -38.02 4.00
C GLN A 464 41.15 -37.86 4.61
N THR A 465 42.11 -37.48 3.76
CA THR A 465 43.44 -37.07 4.18
C THR A 465 43.67 -35.61 3.80
N SER A 466 44.52 -34.91 4.56
CA SER A 466 44.79 -33.49 4.32
C SER A 466 45.31 -33.25 2.90
N SER A 467 44.99 -32.08 2.33
CA SER A 467 45.41 -31.74 0.97
C SER A 467 46.93 -31.53 0.87
N THR A 468 47.58 -31.19 1.98
CA THR A 468 49.04 -30.99 2.08
C THR A 468 49.81 -32.24 2.50
N GLY A 469 49.12 -33.32 2.89
CA GLY A 469 49.74 -34.52 3.48
C GLY A 469 50.22 -34.34 4.92
N ASP A 470 49.77 -33.27 5.58
CA ASP A 470 50.00 -32.94 6.98
C ASP A 470 48.96 -31.91 7.45
N LEU A 471 48.34 -32.09 8.62
CA LEU A 471 47.50 -31.07 9.27
C LEU A 471 48.34 -30.05 10.04
N ASN A 472 49.56 -30.43 10.45
CA ASN A 472 50.60 -29.62 11.06
C ASN A 472 50.12 -28.90 12.33
N PHE A 473 49.31 -29.58 13.15
CA PHE A 473 48.96 -29.04 14.46
C PHE A 473 50.14 -29.19 15.40
N ASN A 474 50.59 -28.10 16.00
CA ASN A 474 51.72 -28.14 16.91
C ASN A 474 51.27 -28.29 18.38
N ASN A 475 52.14 -28.87 19.20
CA ASN A 475 51.87 -29.13 20.61
C ASN A 475 51.88 -27.87 21.51
N ALA A 476 51.92 -26.63 20.98
CA ALA A 476 51.87 -25.41 21.80
C ALA A 476 51.55 -24.12 20.99
N ALA A 477 50.47 -23.42 21.37
CA ALA A 477 50.03 -22.16 20.78
C ALA A 477 49.60 -22.27 19.30
N ASP A 478 48.92 -23.36 18.96
CA ASP A 478 48.25 -23.54 17.67
C ASP A 478 46.74 -23.40 17.76
N MET A 479 46.14 -22.97 16.66
CA MET A 479 44.71 -22.79 16.48
C MET A 479 44.26 -23.64 15.29
N LEU A 480 43.28 -24.51 15.51
CA LEU A 480 42.50 -25.07 14.41
C LEU A 480 41.44 -24.05 14.02
N THR A 481 41.44 -23.63 12.75
CA THR A 481 40.38 -22.82 12.17
C THR A 481 39.77 -23.54 10.98
N ILE A 482 38.44 -23.66 10.95
CA ILE A 482 37.69 -24.19 9.81
C ILE A 482 36.81 -23.08 9.26
N GLN A 483 36.95 -22.83 7.96
CA GLN A 483 36.09 -21.92 7.22
C GLN A 483 35.22 -22.68 6.23
N ASP A 484 34.03 -22.15 5.95
CA ASP A 484 33.22 -22.62 4.84
C ASP A 484 33.81 -22.17 3.47
N ALA A 485 33.11 -22.49 2.38
CA ALA A 485 33.55 -22.09 1.04
C ALA A 485 33.59 -20.57 0.83
N SER A 486 32.76 -19.80 1.55
CA SER A 486 32.65 -18.33 1.49
C SER A 486 33.75 -17.61 2.29
N GLY A 487 34.36 -18.31 3.26
CA GLY A 487 35.35 -17.77 4.19
C GLY A 487 34.81 -17.48 5.60
N LYS A 488 33.53 -17.80 5.89
CA LYS A 488 32.95 -17.70 7.23
C LYS A 488 33.64 -18.71 8.14
N VAL A 489 34.14 -18.26 9.29
CA VAL A 489 34.76 -19.15 10.29
C VAL A 489 33.65 -19.94 10.98
N ILE A 490 33.69 -21.26 10.86
CA ILE A 490 32.70 -22.19 11.43
C ILE A 490 33.20 -22.77 12.76
N ILE A 491 34.48 -23.16 12.80
CA ILE A 491 35.13 -23.69 14.01
C ILE A 491 36.42 -22.91 14.24
N ASN A 492 36.65 -22.48 15.48
CA ASN A 492 37.91 -21.91 15.92
C ASN A 492 38.27 -22.53 17.28
N PHE A 493 39.34 -23.32 17.32
CA PHE A 493 39.68 -24.15 18.47
C PHE A 493 41.14 -23.93 18.87
N ASP A 494 41.35 -23.53 20.12
CA ASP A 494 42.66 -23.30 20.71
C ASP A 494 43.22 -24.59 21.31
N ILE A 495 44.37 -25.02 20.81
CA ILE A 495 45.06 -26.23 21.27
C ILE A 495 45.87 -25.95 22.56
N GLU A 496 46.24 -24.69 22.84
CA GLU A 496 47.10 -24.31 23.97
C GLU A 496 46.57 -24.78 25.34
N PRO A 497 45.27 -24.64 25.69
CA PRO A 497 44.76 -25.11 26.98
C PRO A 497 44.92 -26.63 27.20
N LEU A 498 45.15 -27.39 26.13
CA LEU A 498 45.21 -28.85 26.10
C LEU A 498 46.64 -29.38 25.83
N SER A 499 47.59 -28.50 25.53
CA SER A 499 48.98 -28.72 25.05
C SER A 499 49.97 -29.52 25.94
N GLY A 500 49.52 -30.41 26.82
CA GLY A 500 50.35 -31.17 27.77
C GLY A 500 51.14 -32.36 27.21
N ASN A 501 51.35 -32.46 25.90
CA ASN A 501 51.80 -33.67 25.18
C ASN A 501 50.99 -34.93 25.58
N PRO A 502 49.68 -34.94 25.29
CA PRO A 502 48.77 -35.94 25.79
C PRO A 502 49.10 -37.36 25.28
N ASN A 503 49.75 -37.52 24.11
CA ASN A 503 49.91 -38.80 23.40
C ASN A 503 48.57 -39.52 23.16
N GLU A 504 47.50 -38.75 22.99
CA GLU A 504 46.11 -39.17 22.84
C GLU A 504 45.26 -38.01 22.31
N SER A 505 44.04 -38.28 21.89
CA SER A 505 43.10 -37.26 21.43
C SER A 505 42.40 -36.57 22.58
N TYR A 506 41.81 -35.42 22.26
CA TYR A 506 40.77 -34.80 23.05
C TYR A 506 39.43 -35.02 22.37
N THR A 507 38.48 -35.54 23.13
CA THR A 507 37.11 -35.83 22.67
C THR A 507 36.11 -35.12 23.56
N ARG A 508 34.94 -34.76 23.01
CA ARG A 508 33.83 -34.24 23.80
C ARG A 508 33.24 -35.35 24.68
N ASN A 509 32.98 -35.02 25.95
CA ASN A 509 32.32 -35.97 26.87
C ASN A 509 31.17 -35.31 27.64
N PRO A 510 29.90 -35.70 27.42
CA PRO A 510 29.46 -36.66 26.40
C PRO A 510 29.76 -36.18 24.97
N ASP A 511 29.84 -37.11 23.99
CA ASP A 511 30.05 -36.77 22.58
C ASP A 511 29.10 -35.65 22.12
N ILE A 512 29.57 -34.83 21.18
CA ILE A 512 28.90 -33.70 20.50
C ILE A 512 28.63 -32.51 21.43
N ASN A 513 28.13 -32.73 22.64
CA ASN A 513 27.56 -31.69 23.49
C ASN A 513 28.43 -31.36 24.72
N GLY A 514 29.40 -32.21 25.06
CA GLY A 514 30.24 -32.06 26.23
C GLY A 514 31.46 -31.17 26.01
N ASP A 515 32.14 -30.85 27.11
CA ASP A 515 33.47 -30.22 27.09
C ASP A 515 34.52 -31.22 26.58
N PHE A 516 35.64 -30.71 26.06
CA PHE A 516 36.77 -31.54 25.68
C PHE A 516 37.45 -32.15 26.92
N ALA A 517 37.67 -33.46 26.86
CA ALA A 517 38.41 -34.24 27.84
C ALA A 517 39.45 -35.10 27.13
N ARG A 518 40.52 -35.46 27.85
CA ARG A 518 41.49 -36.46 27.37
C ARG A 518 40.75 -37.78 27.13
N HIS A 519 40.93 -38.39 25.96
CA HIS A 519 40.21 -39.60 25.59
C HIS A 519 40.37 -40.74 26.62
N SER A 520 41.59 -40.97 27.07
CA SER A 520 41.99 -41.95 28.11
C SER A 520 41.33 -41.72 29.47
N SER A 521 40.86 -40.49 29.73
CA SER A 521 40.13 -40.16 30.97
C SER A 521 38.66 -40.55 30.91
N VAL A 522 38.14 -40.86 29.72
CA VAL A 522 36.75 -41.20 29.44
C VAL A 522 36.60 -42.68 29.06
N ASN A 523 37.52 -43.22 28.26
CA ASN A 523 37.61 -44.63 27.87
C ASN A 523 39.09 -45.06 27.92
N ASP A 524 39.41 -46.35 28.12
CA ASP A 524 40.78 -46.87 28.16
C ASP A 524 41.52 -46.81 26.79
N LEU A 525 40.97 -46.15 25.78
CA LEU A 525 41.55 -45.92 24.45
C LEU A 525 42.24 -44.56 24.38
N LEU A 526 43.21 -44.41 23.46
CA LEU A 526 43.90 -43.14 23.21
C LEU A 526 43.16 -42.24 22.21
N PHE A 527 42.26 -42.79 21.41
CA PHE A 527 41.45 -42.08 20.42
C PHE A 527 40.36 -43.00 19.86
N SER A 528 39.34 -42.43 19.22
CA SER A 528 38.20 -43.16 18.63
C SER A 528 37.78 -42.65 17.24
N PRO A 529 38.70 -42.50 16.27
CA PRO A 529 38.41 -41.81 15.01
C PRO A 529 37.21 -42.42 14.26
N GLY A 530 36.22 -41.58 13.97
CA GLY A 530 34.99 -41.94 13.25
C GLY A 530 33.92 -42.61 14.11
N THR A 531 34.12 -42.70 15.43
CA THR A 531 33.22 -43.36 16.38
C THR A 531 33.06 -42.52 17.64
N LYS A 532 31.99 -42.77 18.40
CA LYS A 532 31.81 -42.19 19.73
C LYS A 532 32.96 -42.62 20.64
N VAL A 533 33.13 -41.91 21.75
CA VAL A 533 34.17 -42.20 22.75
C VAL A 533 34.16 -43.65 23.26
N ASP A 534 33.02 -44.35 23.19
CA ASP A 534 32.87 -45.77 23.58
C ASP A 534 33.16 -46.78 22.43
N GLY A 535 33.54 -46.29 21.25
CA GLY A 535 33.80 -47.07 20.03
C GLY A 535 32.54 -47.44 19.24
N THR A 536 31.35 -46.98 19.64
CA THR A 536 30.12 -47.21 18.86
C THR A 536 29.97 -46.16 17.74
N PRO A 537 29.31 -46.50 16.61
CA PRO A 537 29.07 -45.51 15.55
C PRO A 537 28.20 -44.32 16.00
N PHE A 538 28.35 -43.20 15.30
CA PHE A 538 27.48 -42.02 15.45
C PHE A 538 26.06 -42.24 14.91
N ASN A 539 25.93 -43.16 13.95
CA ASN A 539 24.71 -43.47 13.19
C ASN A 539 23.63 -44.20 13.99
#